data_AF-A0A8H5KVZ6-F1
#
_entry.id   AF-A0A8H5KVZ6-F1
#
_cell.length_a   1.000
_cell.length_b   1.000
_cell.length_c   1.000
_cell.angle_alpha   90.00
_cell.angle_beta   90.00
_cell.angle_gamma   90.00
#
_symmetry.space_group_name_H-M   'P 1'
#
loop_
_entity.id
_entity.type
_entity.pdbx_description
1 polymer ?
#
loop_
_entity_poly.entity_id
_entity_poly.type
_entity_poly.pdbx_seq_one_letter_code
_entity_poly.pdbx_strand_id
1 'polypeptide(L)'
;MPLKIESNAESIAPDIYQKTLDIHRIGVDVCKNVPLREVIPVKIPELCDAITTDIFNSVGIQKHEAEECFSAMARKINNSGLLHHSSLELLEDVKFMLQSLSKVTRFQARTGKIVCPPAHVMGCVIAAIFYRKLRPTNEEFFLRCDRLVKVFGELNGIQWLSVAIQVFSKVNSGTFIVELDETCQKPVAEQQTVGTGPFWVVTTRMPQMNKYEDIFRNVLYPDGPAVQPSGPTVPKLEQQDNALPSVEPNDTTNEPIALSDDDESEDNTITLRDFTRQMKILGKRLATPDRAVARRARREILKKPGEVREQEVEDIGRPKEFFDSYSHFKDVWKNCLENGVSIPNSLRVLVDYHCTPSQVFHLTELEKEHQMEMEIDG
;
A
#
# COMPACT_ATOMS: atom_id res chain seq x y z
N MET A 1 -32.11 29.23 -2.85
CA MET A 1 -31.82 28.29 -1.75
C MET A 1 -30.34 27.91 -1.85
N PRO A 2 -29.51 28.22 -0.85
CA PRO A 2 -28.11 27.80 -0.86
C PRO A 2 -28.04 26.29 -0.63
N LEU A 3 -27.35 25.59 -1.53
CA LEU A 3 -27.01 24.17 -1.39
C LEU A 3 -26.22 24.02 -0.09
N LYS A 4 -26.71 23.17 0.83
CA LYS A 4 -25.90 22.66 1.94
C LYS A 4 -24.70 21.95 1.32
N ILE A 5 -23.56 22.61 1.28
CA ILE A 5 -22.28 22.01 0.91
C ILE A 5 -21.98 20.97 1.99
N GLU A 6 -21.82 19.71 1.59
CA GLU A 6 -21.50 18.60 2.48
C GLU A 6 -20.19 18.92 3.22
N SER A 7 -20.24 19.08 4.54
CA SER A 7 -19.14 19.62 5.37
C SER A 7 -17.84 18.80 5.35
N ASN A 8 -17.82 17.66 4.66
CA ASN A 8 -16.62 16.82 4.53
C ASN A 8 -15.76 17.21 3.32
N ALA A 9 -16.34 17.79 2.26
CA ALA A 9 -15.59 18.21 1.08
C ALA A 9 -14.64 19.39 1.38
N GLU A 10 -15.08 20.30 2.25
CA GLU A 10 -14.28 21.43 2.75
C GLU A 10 -13.10 20.98 3.63
N SER A 11 -13.14 19.77 4.20
CA SER A 11 -12.07 19.24 5.08
C SER A 11 -10.85 18.73 4.32
N ILE A 12 -10.97 18.41 3.02
CA ILE A 12 -9.91 17.76 2.23
C ILE A 12 -9.16 18.74 1.35
N ALA A 13 -9.80 19.84 0.93
CA ALA A 13 -9.09 20.90 0.23
C ALA A 13 -7.84 21.34 1.02
N PRO A 14 -7.92 21.68 2.33
CA PRO A 14 -6.75 22.04 3.12
C PRO A 14 -5.66 20.96 3.15
N ASP A 15 -6.02 19.67 3.19
CA ASP A 15 -5.06 18.57 3.21
C ASP A 15 -4.33 18.40 1.87
N ILE A 16 -5.02 18.67 0.76
CA ILE A 16 -4.40 18.71 -0.58
C ILE A 16 -3.47 19.93 -0.71
N TYR A 17 -3.76 21.02 0.02
CA TYR A 17 -2.89 22.20 0.11
C TYR A 17 -1.66 21.98 1.01
N GLN A 18 -1.81 21.21 2.09
CA GLN A 18 -0.75 20.97 3.05
C GLN A 18 0.30 19.96 2.54
N LYS A 19 1.51 20.01 3.12
CA LYS A 19 2.68 19.24 2.65
C LYS A 19 2.55 17.72 2.84
N THR A 20 1.56 17.26 3.60
CA THR A 20 1.28 15.86 3.91
C THR A 20 -0.01 15.43 3.21
N LEU A 21 0.12 15.10 1.93
CA LEU A 21 -0.99 14.63 1.12
C LEU A 21 -1.35 13.20 1.50
N ASP A 22 -2.43 13.02 2.27
CA ASP A 22 -2.93 11.69 2.61
C ASP A 22 -3.72 11.10 1.43
N ILE A 23 -3.06 10.25 0.66
CA ILE A 23 -3.62 9.55 -0.50
C ILE A 23 -4.82 8.64 -0.15
N HIS A 24 -5.04 8.28 1.12
CA HIS A 24 -6.15 7.43 1.53
C HIS A 24 -7.43 8.21 1.85
N ARG A 25 -7.33 9.54 2.01
CA ARG A 25 -8.49 10.42 2.28
C ARG A 25 -9.24 10.85 1.02
N ILE A 26 -8.74 10.50 -0.16
CA ILE A 26 -9.40 10.84 -1.44
C ILE A 26 -10.53 9.87 -1.80
N GLY A 27 -10.80 8.85 -0.97
CA GLY A 27 -11.87 7.87 -1.20
C GLY A 27 -13.26 8.51 -1.27
N VAL A 28 -14.17 7.97 -2.08
CA VAL A 28 -15.56 8.49 -2.22
C VAL A 28 -16.36 8.47 -0.93
N ASP A 29 -16.00 7.58 0.00
CA ASP A 29 -16.56 7.48 1.34
C ASP A 29 -16.17 8.65 2.24
N VAL A 30 -15.03 9.30 1.98
CA VAL A 30 -14.56 10.49 2.69
C VAL A 30 -14.89 11.76 1.89
N CYS A 31 -14.61 11.75 0.58
CA CYS A 31 -14.77 12.86 -0.35
C CYS A 31 -15.53 12.43 -1.59
N LYS A 32 -16.86 12.52 -1.57
CA LYS A 32 -17.64 12.15 -2.76
C LYS A 32 -17.30 13.03 -3.96
N ASN A 33 -17.21 14.34 -3.76
CA ASN A 33 -16.90 15.32 -4.78
C ASN A 33 -15.64 16.09 -4.38
N VAL A 34 -14.51 15.81 -5.04
CA VAL A 34 -13.28 16.57 -4.80
C VAL A 34 -13.47 17.97 -5.37
N PRO A 35 -13.28 19.05 -4.59
CA PRO A 35 -13.46 20.43 -5.06
C PRO A 35 -12.29 20.85 -5.95
N LEU A 36 -12.21 20.31 -7.17
CA LEU A 36 -11.05 20.47 -8.05
C LEU A 36 -10.76 21.91 -8.46
N ARG A 37 -11.78 22.79 -8.42
CA ARG A 37 -11.61 24.24 -8.65
C ARG A 37 -10.80 24.91 -7.53
N GLU A 38 -10.83 24.31 -6.36
CA GLU A 38 -10.10 24.75 -5.17
C GLU A 38 -8.81 23.95 -5.01
N VAL A 39 -8.42 23.06 -5.93
CA VAL A 39 -7.14 22.37 -5.87
C VAL A 39 -6.16 23.07 -6.81
N ILE A 40 -4.98 23.45 -6.30
CA ILE A 40 -3.92 24.00 -7.16
C ILE A 40 -3.59 22.96 -8.23
N PRO A 41 -3.62 23.29 -9.53
CA PRO A 41 -3.41 22.31 -10.61
C PRO A 41 -2.12 21.48 -10.47
N VAL A 42 -1.06 22.06 -9.89
CA VAL A 42 0.23 21.38 -9.63
C VAL A 42 0.11 20.23 -8.60
N LYS A 43 -0.87 20.28 -7.71
CA LYS A 43 -1.09 19.26 -6.67
C LYS A 43 -1.71 17.97 -7.19
N ILE A 44 -2.41 18.01 -8.32
CA ILE A 44 -3.05 16.82 -8.90
C ILE A 44 -1.98 15.83 -9.42
N PRO A 45 -0.96 16.25 -10.19
CA PRO A 45 0.17 15.38 -10.53
C PRO A 45 0.92 14.86 -9.29
N GLU A 46 1.16 15.70 -8.28
CA GLU A 46 1.81 15.27 -7.02
C GLU A 46 1.02 14.15 -6.32
N LEU A 47 -0.30 14.25 -6.30
CA LEU A 47 -1.18 13.19 -5.79
C LEU A 47 -1.03 11.89 -6.58
N CYS A 48 -1.06 11.99 -7.91
CA CYS A 48 -0.93 10.82 -8.77
C CYS A 48 0.45 10.16 -8.62
N ASP A 49 1.51 10.95 -8.44
CA ASP A 49 2.86 10.48 -8.14
C ASP A 49 2.91 9.78 -6.77
N ALA A 50 2.24 10.33 -5.75
CA ALA A 50 2.17 9.72 -4.43
C ALA A 50 1.42 8.37 -4.45
N ILE A 51 0.28 8.30 -5.15
CA ILE A 51 -0.46 7.05 -5.37
C ILE A 51 0.41 6.03 -6.11
N THR A 52 1.07 6.44 -7.18
CA THR A 52 1.97 5.57 -7.96
C THR A 52 3.13 5.06 -7.10
N THR A 53 3.67 5.92 -6.24
CA THR A 53 4.74 5.58 -5.30
C THR A 53 4.28 4.51 -4.31
N ASP A 54 3.08 4.64 -3.70
CA ASP A 54 2.58 3.59 -2.81
C ASP A 54 2.30 2.26 -3.55
N ILE A 55 1.78 2.32 -4.78
CA ILE A 55 1.61 1.12 -5.62
C ILE A 55 2.96 0.42 -5.85
N PHE A 56 4.01 1.17 -6.18
CA PHE A 56 5.36 0.65 -6.39
C PHE A 56 5.94 0.05 -5.10
N ASN A 57 5.83 0.79 -3.99
CA ASN A 57 6.28 0.31 -2.68
C ASN A 57 5.53 -0.95 -2.23
N SER A 58 4.25 -1.09 -2.58
CA SER A 58 3.44 -2.28 -2.23
C SER A 58 3.94 -3.58 -2.83
N VAL A 59 4.66 -3.49 -3.95
CA VAL A 59 5.27 -4.63 -4.63
C VAL A 59 6.79 -4.68 -4.42
N GLY A 60 7.31 -3.85 -3.52
CA GLY A 60 8.73 -3.82 -3.16
C GLY A 60 9.65 -3.26 -4.26
N ILE A 61 9.13 -2.44 -5.18
CA ILE A 61 9.90 -1.84 -6.28
C ILE A 61 10.03 -0.34 -6.03
N GLN A 62 11.24 0.20 -6.11
CA GLN A 62 11.51 1.63 -5.98
C GLN A 62 11.33 2.34 -7.33
N LYS A 63 10.99 3.64 -7.29
CA LYS A 63 10.77 4.46 -8.49
C LYS A 63 11.93 4.39 -9.50
N HIS A 64 13.17 4.42 -9.02
CA HIS A 64 14.36 4.43 -9.88
C HIS A 64 14.63 3.07 -10.56
N GLU A 65 14.05 1.97 -10.06
CA GLU A 65 14.22 0.64 -10.66
C GLU A 65 13.35 0.45 -11.91
N ALA A 66 12.27 1.24 -12.05
CA ALA A 66 11.35 1.17 -13.18
C ALA A 66 10.75 2.55 -13.51
N GLU A 67 11.62 3.54 -13.75
CA GLU A 67 11.24 4.95 -13.96
C GLU A 67 10.28 5.16 -15.14
N GLU A 68 10.48 4.44 -16.24
CA GLU A 68 9.59 4.48 -17.41
C GLU A 68 8.18 4.00 -17.06
N CYS A 69 8.08 2.89 -16.31
CA CYS A 69 6.81 2.34 -15.84
C CYS A 69 6.13 3.31 -14.87
N PHE A 70 6.90 3.88 -13.94
CA PHE A 70 6.40 4.85 -12.97
C PHE A 70 5.78 6.05 -13.70
N SER A 71 6.53 6.63 -14.63
CA SER A 71 6.10 7.81 -15.40
C SER A 71 4.87 7.52 -16.26
N ALA A 72 4.80 6.34 -16.86
CA ALA A 72 3.63 5.92 -17.64
C ALA A 72 2.40 5.70 -16.75
N MET A 73 2.57 5.07 -15.58
CA MET A 73 1.49 4.81 -14.62
C MET A 73 0.96 6.11 -14.02
N ALA A 74 1.82 6.98 -13.50
CA ALA A 74 1.43 8.26 -12.89
C ALA A 74 0.68 9.15 -13.90
N ARG A 75 1.21 9.25 -15.13
CA ARG A 75 0.55 9.99 -16.22
C ARG A 75 -0.82 9.40 -16.54
N LYS A 76 -0.94 8.07 -16.55
CA LYS A 76 -2.21 7.41 -16.86
C LYS A 76 -3.23 7.58 -15.73
N ILE A 77 -2.80 7.52 -14.48
CA ILE A 77 -3.66 7.82 -13.31
C ILE A 77 -4.17 9.26 -13.39
N ASN A 78 -3.28 10.22 -13.65
CA ASN A 78 -3.64 11.64 -13.81
C ASN A 78 -4.66 11.86 -14.93
N ASN A 79 -4.44 11.23 -16.08
CA ASN A 79 -5.30 11.39 -17.25
C ASN A 79 -6.63 10.62 -17.13
N SER A 80 -6.78 9.73 -16.15
CA SER A 80 -8.02 8.97 -15.98
C SER A 80 -9.15 9.78 -15.37
N GLY A 81 -8.87 11.03 -14.94
CA GLY A 81 -9.84 11.87 -14.28
C GLY A 81 -10.23 11.37 -12.89
N LEU A 82 -9.39 10.54 -12.24
CA LEU A 82 -9.69 9.82 -10.99
C LEU A 82 -10.50 10.61 -9.94
N LEU A 83 -10.16 11.88 -9.72
CA LEU A 83 -10.79 12.75 -8.71
C LEU A 83 -12.15 13.33 -9.13
N HIS A 84 -12.48 13.30 -10.42
CA HIS A 84 -13.73 13.86 -10.98
C HIS A 84 -14.92 12.91 -10.81
N HIS A 85 -14.67 11.64 -10.51
CA HIS A 85 -15.70 10.60 -10.57
C HIS A 85 -15.99 10.04 -9.19
N SER A 86 -17.26 9.68 -8.97
CA SER A 86 -17.74 9.02 -7.75
C SER A 86 -18.16 7.57 -7.99
N SER A 87 -18.08 7.09 -9.23
CA SER A 87 -18.37 5.70 -9.60
C SER A 87 -17.46 5.21 -10.74
N LEU A 88 -17.36 3.90 -10.92
CA LEU A 88 -16.50 3.29 -11.95
C LEU A 88 -17.01 3.53 -13.37
N GLU A 89 -18.32 3.65 -13.58
CA GLU A 89 -18.96 3.84 -14.89
C GLU A 89 -18.53 5.14 -15.57
N LEU A 90 -18.27 6.17 -14.75
CA LEU A 90 -18.02 7.54 -15.18
C LEU A 90 -16.54 7.82 -15.46
N LEU A 91 -15.65 6.92 -15.08
CA LEU A 91 -14.21 7.11 -15.24
C LEU A 91 -13.85 7.25 -16.72
N GLU A 92 -13.28 8.39 -17.09
CA GLU A 92 -13.04 8.80 -18.49
C GLU A 92 -12.25 7.74 -19.30
N ASP A 93 -11.29 7.09 -18.64
CA ASP A 93 -10.39 6.12 -19.27
C ASP A 93 -10.90 4.68 -19.30
N VAL A 94 -12.14 4.42 -18.89
CA VAL A 94 -12.74 3.06 -18.87
C VAL A 94 -12.69 2.43 -20.25
N LYS A 95 -12.96 3.19 -21.31
CA LYS A 95 -12.90 2.65 -22.68
C LYS A 95 -11.50 2.15 -23.04
N PHE A 96 -10.45 2.88 -22.69
CA PHE A 96 -9.07 2.47 -22.92
C PHE A 96 -8.72 1.22 -22.10
N MET A 97 -9.08 1.19 -20.82
CA MET A 97 -8.85 0.04 -19.96
C MET A 97 -9.55 -1.20 -20.53
N LEU A 98 -10.85 -1.11 -20.86
CA LEU A 98 -11.59 -2.21 -21.46
C LEU A 98 -10.97 -2.69 -22.77
N GLN A 99 -10.49 -1.78 -23.63
CA GLN A 99 -9.78 -2.17 -24.86
C GLN A 99 -8.50 -2.96 -24.58
N SER A 100 -7.72 -2.56 -23.57
CA SER A 100 -6.52 -3.30 -23.12
C SER A 100 -6.89 -4.69 -22.58
N LEU A 101 -7.88 -4.77 -21.69
CA LEU A 101 -8.36 -6.03 -21.13
C LEU A 101 -8.97 -6.95 -22.19
N SER A 102 -9.53 -6.39 -23.27
CA SER A 102 -10.00 -7.16 -24.43
C SER A 102 -8.88 -7.89 -25.15
N LYS A 103 -7.65 -7.37 -25.10
CA LYS A 103 -6.48 -8.05 -25.67
C LYS A 103 -6.07 -9.20 -24.77
N VAL A 104 -6.08 -8.98 -23.45
CA VAL A 104 -5.82 -10.02 -22.44
C VAL A 104 -6.76 -11.21 -22.62
N THR A 105 -8.07 -10.97 -22.65
CA THR A 105 -9.05 -12.04 -22.80
C THR A 105 -8.96 -12.75 -24.14
N ARG A 106 -8.68 -12.03 -25.24
CA ARG A 106 -8.45 -12.63 -26.56
C ARG A 106 -7.19 -13.50 -26.58
N PHE A 107 -6.10 -13.04 -25.96
CA PHE A 107 -4.85 -13.79 -25.90
C PHE A 107 -5.02 -15.04 -25.04
N GLN A 108 -5.69 -14.92 -23.90
CA GLN A 108 -5.98 -16.03 -23.01
C GLN A 108 -6.87 -17.07 -23.70
N ALA A 109 -7.95 -16.65 -24.36
CA ALA A 109 -8.83 -17.56 -25.10
C ALA A 109 -8.12 -18.26 -26.27
N ARG A 110 -7.19 -17.57 -26.91
CA ARG A 110 -6.43 -18.11 -28.04
C ARG A 110 -5.33 -19.08 -27.63
N THR A 111 -4.64 -18.81 -26.52
CA THR A 111 -3.43 -19.53 -26.13
C THR A 111 -3.65 -20.52 -25.00
N GLY A 112 -4.74 -20.38 -24.24
CA GLY A 112 -4.98 -21.13 -23.01
C GLY A 112 -3.99 -20.80 -21.87
N LYS A 113 -3.04 -19.89 -22.10
CA LYS A 113 -1.99 -19.52 -21.13
C LYS A 113 -2.43 -18.37 -20.23
N ILE A 114 -1.67 -18.18 -19.16
CA ILE A 114 -1.80 -17.01 -18.28
C ILE A 114 -1.39 -15.77 -19.08
N VAL A 115 -2.19 -14.70 -19.01
CA VAL A 115 -1.92 -13.45 -19.73
C VAL A 115 -1.99 -12.28 -18.77
N CYS A 116 -0.92 -11.49 -18.74
CA CYS A 116 -0.80 -10.34 -17.84
C CYS A 116 -1.25 -9.04 -18.53
N PRO A 117 -2.13 -8.24 -17.90
CA PRO A 117 -2.43 -6.88 -18.37
C PRO A 117 -1.22 -5.94 -18.22
N PRO A 118 -1.18 -4.81 -18.96
CA PRO A 118 -0.12 -3.82 -18.78
C PRO A 118 -0.10 -3.20 -17.38
N ALA A 119 1.09 -2.93 -16.84
CA ALA A 119 1.26 -2.36 -15.49
C ALA A 119 0.47 -1.06 -15.27
N HIS A 120 0.55 -0.10 -16.20
CA HIS A 120 -0.15 1.17 -16.08
C HIS A 120 -1.69 1.01 -16.06
N VAL A 121 -2.25 -0.01 -16.74
CA VAL A 121 -3.69 -0.31 -16.67
C VAL A 121 -4.05 -0.84 -15.29
N MET A 122 -3.25 -1.77 -14.75
CA MET A 122 -3.45 -2.25 -13.38
C MET A 122 -3.37 -1.11 -12.36
N GLY A 123 -2.39 -0.23 -12.50
CA GLY A 123 -2.23 0.96 -11.66
C GLY A 123 -3.47 1.87 -11.67
N CYS A 124 -4.07 2.11 -12.84
CA CYS A 124 -5.32 2.87 -12.93
C CYS A 124 -6.49 2.19 -12.22
N VAL A 125 -6.64 0.87 -12.37
CA VAL A 125 -7.73 0.15 -11.70
C VAL A 125 -7.51 0.12 -10.18
N ILE A 126 -6.27 -0.02 -9.71
CA ILE A 126 -5.93 0.12 -8.28
C ILE A 126 -6.26 1.53 -7.80
N ALA A 127 -5.83 2.56 -8.52
CA ALA A 127 -6.13 3.96 -8.19
C ALA A 127 -7.64 4.18 -8.01
N ALA A 128 -8.45 3.68 -8.96
CA ALA A 128 -9.90 3.75 -8.94
C ALA A 128 -10.54 2.99 -7.78
N ILE A 129 -10.20 1.70 -7.61
CA ILE A 129 -10.88 0.81 -6.66
C ILE A 129 -10.34 0.96 -5.23
N PHE A 130 -9.02 1.05 -5.05
CA PHE A 130 -8.40 1.05 -3.73
C PHE A 130 -8.36 2.45 -3.11
N TYR A 131 -7.80 3.43 -3.83
CA TYR A 131 -7.60 4.77 -3.27
C TYR A 131 -8.85 5.62 -3.37
N ARG A 132 -9.46 5.67 -4.56
CA ARG A 132 -10.70 6.43 -4.78
C ARG A 132 -11.94 5.68 -4.28
N LYS A 133 -11.84 4.38 -3.99
CA LYS A 133 -12.96 3.53 -3.51
C LYS A 133 -14.17 3.53 -4.44
N LEU A 134 -13.93 3.70 -5.74
CA LEU A 134 -14.99 3.65 -6.75
C LEU A 134 -15.60 2.24 -6.76
N ARG A 135 -16.93 2.20 -6.75
CA ARG A 135 -17.70 0.96 -6.88
C ARG A 135 -18.58 1.00 -8.12
N PRO A 136 -18.91 -0.16 -8.70
CA PRO A 136 -20.05 -0.29 -9.59
C PRO A 136 -21.34 0.15 -8.88
N THR A 137 -22.23 0.81 -9.60
CA THR A 137 -23.50 1.33 -9.08
C THR A 137 -24.70 0.52 -9.56
N ASN A 138 -24.55 -0.27 -10.63
CA ASN A 138 -25.62 -1.08 -11.18
C ASN A 138 -25.10 -2.40 -11.78
N GLU A 139 -26.02 -3.35 -12.00
CA GLU A 139 -25.72 -4.65 -12.63
C GLU A 139 -25.29 -4.49 -14.11
N GLU A 140 -25.79 -3.47 -14.80
CA GLU A 140 -25.43 -3.16 -16.18
C GLU A 140 -23.92 -2.91 -16.35
N PHE A 141 -23.26 -2.34 -15.33
CA PHE A 141 -21.81 -2.18 -15.32
C PHE A 141 -21.09 -3.51 -15.51
N PHE A 142 -21.52 -4.56 -14.81
CA PHE A 142 -20.88 -5.87 -14.90
C PHE A 142 -21.10 -6.53 -16.26
N LEU A 143 -22.25 -6.30 -16.89
CA LEU A 143 -22.51 -6.74 -18.27
C LEU A 143 -21.62 -6.00 -19.28
N ARG A 144 -21.45 -4.68 -19.12
CA ARG A 144 -20.65 -3.84 -20.02
C ARG A 144 -19.15 -4.01 -19.79
N CYS A 145 -18.75 -4.32 -18.57
CA CYS A 145 -17.36 -4.43 -18.11
C CYS A 145 -17.01 -5.88 -17.72
N ASP A 146 -17.64 -6.86 -18.36
CA ASP A 146 -17.38 -8.30 -18.19
C ASP A 146 -15.87 -8.64 -18.21
N ARG A 147 -15.11 -7.97 -19.08
CA ARG A 147 -13.65 -8.12 -19.21
C ARG A 147 -12.88 -7.68 -17.96
N LEU A 148 -13.38 -6.67 -17.25
CA LEU A 148 -12.77 -6.19 -16.01
C LEU A 148 -12.93 -7.23 -14.90
N VAL A 149 -14.14 -7.75 -14.76
CA VAL A 149 -14.50 -8.84 -13.83
C VAL A 149 -13.69 -10.10 -14.15
N LYS A 150 -13.67 -10.51 -15.42
CA LYS A 150 -12.91 -11.67 -15.89
C LYS A 150 -11.41 -11.54 -15.62
N VAL A 151 -10.78 -10.44 -16.01
CA VAL A 151 -9.32 -10.30 -15.88
C VAL A 151 -8.90 -10.14 -14.43
N PHE A 152 -9.58 -9.31 -13.64
CA PHE A 152 -9.11 -9.00 -12.30
C PHE A 152 -9.70 -9.88 -11.20
N GLY A 153 -10.88 -10.46 -11.40
CA GLY A 153 -11.47 -11.35 -10.41
C GLY A 153 -11.38 -12.83 -10.75
N GLU A 154 -11.57 -13.27 -12.01
CA GLU A 154 -11.38 -14.69 -12.37
C GLU A 154 -9.90 -15.05 -12.59
N LEU A 155 -9.20 -14.24 -13.40
CA LEU A 155 -7.80 -14.51 -13.78
C LEU A 155 -6.78 -13.94 -12.79
N ASN A 156 -7.24 -13.30 -11.72
CA ASN A 156 -6.42 -12.63 -10.71
C ASN A 156 -5.29 -11.75 -11.31
N GLY A 157 -5.62 -10.94 -12.31
CA GLY A 157 -4.64 -10.16 -13.06
C GLY A 157 -3.72 -9.28 -12.20
N ILE A 158 -4.17 -8.89 -11.01
CA ILE A 158 -3.46 -8.01 -10.09
C ILE A 158 -2.24 -8.69 -9.41
N GLN A 159 -2.25 -10.01 -9.30
CA GLN A 159 -1.13 -10.81 -8.78
C GLN A 159 0.16 -10.57 -9.60
N TRP A 160 0.00 -10.25 -10.89
CA TRP A 160 1.11 -10.06 -11.83
C TRP A 160 1.69 -8.64 -11.87
N LEU A 161 1.22 -7.73 -11.00
CA LEU A 161 1.65 -6.33 -10.99
C LEU A 161 3.17 -6.17 -10.86
N SER A 162 3.79 -6.89 -9.92
CA SER A 162 5.23 -6.82 -9.67
C SER A 162 6.05 -7.26 -10.88
N VAL A 163 5.58 -8.29 -11.59
CA VAL A 163 6.20 -8.80 -12.82
C VAL A 163 6.05 -7.77 -13.93
N ALA A 164 4.85 -7.25 -14.15
CA ALA A 164 4.58 -6.28 -15.21
C ALA A 164 5.38 -4.98 -15.06
N ILE A 165 5.63 -4.52 -13.81
CA ILE A 165 6.49 -3.37 -13.55
C ILE A 165 7.94 -3.69 -13.91
N GLN A 166 8.45 -4.85 -13.50
CA GLN A 166 9.85 -5.26 -13.76
C GLN A 166 10.16 -5.43 -15.26
N VAL A 167 9.22 -5.94 -16.05
CA VAL A 167 9.44 -6.16 -17.50
C VAL A 167 9.00 -5.00 -18.38
N PHE A 168 8.49 -3.91 -17.79
CA PHE A 168 7.78 -2.85 -18.52
C PHE A 168 8.58 -2.27 -19.69
N SER A 169 9.87 -1.97 -19.49
CA SER A 169 10.73 -1.38 -20.52
C SER A 169 10.96 -2.33 -21.70
N LYS A 170 10.93 -3.65 -21.47
CA LYS A 170 11.06 -4.67 -22.52
C LYS A 170 9.75 -4.86 -23.29
N VAL A 171 8.63 -5.01 -22.58
CA VAL A 171 7.32 -5.28 -23.20
C VAL A 171 6.63 -4.01 -23.72
N ASN A 172 7.17 -2.82 -23.41
CA ASN A 172 6.71 -1.50 -23.82
C ASN A 172 5.19 -1.31 -23.61
N SER A 173 4.72 -1.39 -22.37
CA SER A 173 3.29 -1.25 -22.04
C SER A 173 2.37 -2.30 -22.67
N GLY A 174 2.92 -3.37 -23.25
CA GLY A 174 2.16 -4.43 -23.90
C GLY A 174 1.56 -5.45 -22.93
N THR A 175 0.52 -6.13 -23.39
CA THR A 175 0.03 -7.38 -22.81
C THR A 175 1.00 -8.51 -23.17
N PHE A 176 1.29 -9.40 -22.23
CA PHE A 176 2.22 -10.51 -22.44
C PHE A 176 1.70 -11.81 -21.82
N ILE A 177 2.21 -12.93 -22.33
CA ILE A 177 1.94 -14.28 -21.81
C ILE A 177 2.90 -14.53 -20.65
N VAL A 178 2.43 -15.21 -19.61
CA VAL A 178 3.25 -15.63 -18.48
C VAL A 178 3.54 -17.12 -18.56
N GLU A 179 4.80 -17.47 -18.39
CA GLU A 179 5.26 -18.84 -18.18
C GLU A 179 5.88 -18.97 -16.80
N LEU A 180 5.48 -20.02 -16.08
CA LEU A 180 5.94 -20.26 -14.72
C LEU A 180 7.21 -21.08 -14.72
N ASP A 181 8.23 -20.59 -14.02
CA ASP A 181 9.47 -21.28 -13.75
C ASP A 181 9.94 -20.95 -12.33
N GLU A 182 9.85 -21.92 -11.43
CA GLU A 182 10.21 -21.75 -10.01
C GLU A 182 11.71 -21.51 -9.81
N THR A 183 12.55 -21.84 -10.79
CA THR A 183 13.98 -21.56 -10.75
C THR A 183 14.32 -20.11 -11.12
N CYS A 184 13.34 -19.40 -11.70
CA CYS A 184 13.53 -18.04 -12.19
C CYS A 184 13.64 -17.04 -11.05
N GLN A 185 14.82 -16.42 -10.90
CA GLN A 185 15.06 -15.41 -9.86
C GLN A 185 14.45 -14.03 -10.19
N LYS A 186 14.41 -13.67 -11.47
CA LYS A 186 13.89 -12.40 -11.98
C LYS A 186 13.14 -12.62 -13.29
N PRO A 187 12.02 -11.91 -13.54
CA PRO A 187 11.28 -12.06 -14.77
C PRO A 187 12.14 -11.83 -16.02
N VAL A 188 12.05 -12.75 -16.99
CA VAL A 188 12.73 -12.65 -18.28
C VAL A 188 11.68 -12.52 -19.37
N ALA A 189 11.75 -11.44 -20.14
CA ALA A 189 10.84 -11.18 -21.26
C ALA A 189 11.53 -11.46 -22.59
N GLU A 190 10.89 -12.29 -23.42
CA GLU A 190 11.38 -12.69 -24.74
C GLU A 190 10.23 -12.63 -25.76
N GLN A 191 10.57 -12.36 -27.03
CA GLN A 191 9.61 -12.52 -28.11
C GLN A 191 9.64 -13.96 -28.61
N GLN A 192 8.49 -14.62 -28.58
CA GLN A 192 8.32 -15.96 -29.11
C GLN A 192 7.17 -15.98 -30.12
N THR A 193 7.28 -16.85 -31.13
CA THR A 193 6.20 -17.08 -32.08
C THR A 193 5.24 -18.10 -31.49
N VAL A 194 4.06 -17.66 -31.06
CA VAL A 194 3.02 -18.54 -30.51
C VAL A 194 1.86 -18.59 -31.51
N GLY A 195 1.78 -19.66 -32.31
CA GLY A 195 0.79 -19.78 -33.38
C GLY A 195 1.09 -18.86 -34.57
N THR A 196 0.24 -17.86 -34.83
CA THR A 196 0.31 -17.04 -36.07
C THR A 196 1.01 -15.68 -35.92
N GLY A 197 1.70 -15.43 -34.82
CA GLY A 197 2.36 -14.13 -34.62
C GLY A 197 3.37 -14.12 -33.47
N PRO A 198 4.22 -13.10 -33.41
CA PRO A 198 5.13 -12.88 -32.29
C PRO A 198 4.35 -12.36 -31.08
N PHE A 199 4.62 -12.94 -29.91
CA PHE A 199 4.09 -12.53 -28.61
C PHE A 199 5.24 -12.31 -27.64
N TRP A 200 5.07 -11.38 -26.72
CA TRP A 200 5.92 -11.31 -25.54
C TRP A 200 5.54 -12.44 -24.58
N VAL A 201 6.52 -13.26 -24.24
CA VAL A 201 6.45 -14.31 -23.23
C VAL A 201 7.36 -13.89 -22.09
N VAL A 202 6.83 -13.91 -20.88
CA VAL A 202 7.55 -13.58 -19.66
C VAL A 202 7.63 -14.80 -18.79
N THR A 203 8.84 -15.34 -18.67
CA THR A 203 9.14 -16.44 -17.75
C THR A 203 9.43 -15.87 -16.38
N THR A 204 8.74 -16.34 -15.35
CA THR A 204 8.88 -15.86 -13.97
C THR A 204 8.44 -16.94 -12.99
N ARG A 205 8.93 -16.87 -11.75
CA ARG A 205 8.31 -17.59 -10.63
C ARG A 205 6.94 -17.00 -10.28
N MET A 206 6.13 -17.76 -9.56
CA MET A 206 4.86 -17.26 -9.02
C MET A 206 5.10 -16.07 -8.07
N PRO A 207 4.47 -14.91 -8.31
CA PRO A 207 4.55 -13.78 -7.40
C PRO A 207 3.87 -14.08 -6.06
N GLN A 208 4.34 -13.43 -5.00
CA GLN A 208 3.61 -13.39 -3.73
C GLN A 208 2.23 -12.74 -3.92
N MET A 209 1.29 -13.13 -3.06
CA MET A 209 -0.06 -12.58 -3.06
C MET A 209 0.00 -11.05 -2.93
N ASN A 210 -0.70 -10.36 -3.81
CA ASN A 210 -0.73 -8.92 -3.84
C ASN A 210 -1.74 -8.38 -2.81
N LYS A 211 -1.36 -7.36 -2.03
CA LYS A 211 -2.22 -6.74 -1.00
C LYS A 211 -3.57 -6.24 -1.53
N TYR A 212 -3.71 -6.03 -2.84
CA TYR A 212 -4.93 -5.56 -3.47
C TYR A 212 -5.92 -6.68 -3.83
N GLU A 213 -5.51 -7.96 -3.83
CA GLU A 213 -6.33 -9.08 -4.33
C GLU A 213 -7.70 -9.19 -3.65
N ASP A 214 -7.75 -9.14 -2.32
CA ASP A 214 -9.00 -9.27 -1.57
C ASP A 214 -9.97 -8.12 -1.87
N ILE A 215 -9.44 -6.92 -2.10
CA ILE A 215 -10.24 -5.74 -2.35
C ILE A 215 -10.89 -5.83 -3.73
N PHE A 216 -10.14 -6.31 -4.72
CA PHE A 216 -10.68 -6.54 -6.06
C PHE A 216 -11.72 -7.65 -6.05
N ARG A 217 -11.47 -8.73 -5.30
CA ARG A 217 -12.45 -9.81 -5.12
C ARG A 217 -13.75 -9.27 -4.52
N ASN A 218 -13.66 -8.49 -3.45
CA ASN A 218 -14.84 -7.93 -2.78
C ASN A 218 -15.61 -6.91 -3.64
N VAL A 219 -14.92 -6.12 -4.46
CA VAL A 219 -15.56 -5.07 -5.28
C VAL A 219 -16.13 -5.64 -6.58
N LEU A 220 -15.49 -6.64 -7.18
CA LEU A 220 -15.89 -7.20 -8.47
C LEU A 220 -16.73 -8.48 -8.35
N TYR A 221 -16.69 -9.13 -7.18
CA TYR A 221 -17.45 -10.33 -6.84
C TYR A 221 -18.08 -10.23 -5.44
N PRO A 222 -18.98 -9.25 -5.19
CA PRO A 222 -19.60 -9.09 -3.87
C PRO A 222 -20.43 -10.31 -3.43
N ASP A 223 -21.04 -11.02 -4.39
CA ASP A 223 -21.92 -12.17 -4.14
C ASP A 223 -21.32 -13.52 -4.56
N GLY A 224 -20.01 -13.54 -4.89
CA GLY A 224 -19.33 -14.78 -5.24
C GLY A 224 -19.31 -15.76 -4.07
N PRO A 225 -19.36 -17.09 -4.30
CA PRO A 225 -19.09 -18.04 -3.23
C PRO A 225 -17.73 -17.68 -2.62
N ALA A 226 -17.58 -17.80 -1.30
CA ALA A 226 -16.31 -17.65 -0.63
C ALA A 226 -15.34 -18.73 -1.16
N VAL A 227 -14.75 -18.48 -2.32
CA VAL A 227 -13.69 -19.30 -2.88
C VAL A 227 -12.56 -19.11 -1.89
N GLN A 228 -12.29 -20.16 -1.11
CA GLN A 228 -11.06 -20.25 -0.34
C GLN A 228 -9.90 -19.83 -1.25
N PRO A 229 -8.82 -19.25 -0.74
CA PRO A 229 -7.63 -18.95 -1.53
C PRO A 229 -6.96 -20.27 -1.98
N SER A 230 -7.62 -21.07 -2.81
CA SER A 230 -6.96 -21.95 -3.74
C SER A 230 -6.17 -21.00 -4.63
N GLY A 231 -4.84 -21.13 -4.59
CA GLY A 231 -3.94 -20.39 -5.45
C GLY A 231 -4.41 -20.40 -6.91
N PRO A 232 -3.88 -19.50 -7.76
CA PRO A 232 -4.30 -19.37 -9.14
C PRO A 232 -4.44 -20.76 -9.74
N THR A 233 -5.61 -21.07 -10.31
CA THR A 233 -5.87 -22.34 -10.98
C THR A 233 -4.87 -22.45 -12.11
N VAL A 234 -3.71 -23.03 -11.81
CA VAL A 234 -2.72 -23.43 -12.79
C VAL A 234 -3.50 -24.36 -13.71
N PRO A 235 -3.67 -24.01 -15.01
CA PRO A 235 -4.22 -24.96 -15.95
C PRO A 235 -3.40 -26.23 -15.76
N LYS A 236 -4.06 -27.34 -15.39
CA LYS A 236 -3.39 -28.64 -15.30
C LYS A 236 -2.52 -28.75 -16.54
N LEU A 237 -1.20 -28.76 -16.36
CA LEU A 237 -0.29 -29.09 -17.43
C LEU A 237 -0.70 -30.51 -17.82
N GLU A 238 -1.45 -30.65 -18.91
CA GLU A 238 -1.63 -31.95 -19.53
C GLU A 238 -0.22 -32.38 -19.95
N GLN A 239 0.34 -33.33 -19.18
CA GLN A 239 1.47 -34.12 -19.62
C GLN A 239 1.03 -34.76 -20.94
N GLN A 240 1.49 -34.22 -22.06
CA GLN A 240 1.47 -34.96 -23.31
C GLN A 240 2.48 -36.10 -23.17
N ASP A 241 1.98 -37.23 -22.69
CA ASP A 241 2.64 -38.53 -22.75
C ASP A 241 2.82 -38.93 -24.22
N ASN A 242 3.86 -38.41 -24.85
CA ASN A 242 4.48 -39.10 -25.97
C ASN A 242 5.31 -40.24 -25.37
N ALA A 243 4.68 -41.40 -25.26
CA ALA A 243 5.31 -42.64 -24.85
C ALA A 243 6.56 -42.92 -25.70
N LEU A 244 7.74 -42.80 -25.10
CA LEU A 244 8.93 -43.50 -25.55
C LEU A 244 8.91 -44.91 -24.94
N PRO A 245 9.30 -45.95 -25.71
CA PRO A 245 9.29 -47.32 -25.22
C PRO A 245 10.32 -47.52 -24.11
N SER A 246 9.83 -47.89 -22.94
CA SER A 246 10.61 -48.24 -21.75
C SER A 246 11.32 -49.59 -21.94
N VAL A 247 12.65 -49.57 -21.79
CA VAL A 247 13.48 -50.75 -21.56
C VAL A 247 13.48 -51.00 -20.05
N GLU A 248 12.93 -52.13 -19.62
CA GLU A 248 13.02 -52.61 -18.24
C GLU A 248 14.47 -52.87 -17.82
N PRO A 249 14.79 -52.62 -16.54
CA PRO A 249 15.37 -53.74 -15.79
C PRO A 249 14.82 -53.89 -14.37
N ASN A 250 14.35 -55.11 -14.11
CA ASN A 250 14.45 -55.94 -12.91
C ASN A 250 14.66 -55.30 -11.52
N ASP A 251 13.65 -55.55 -10.68
CA ASP A 251 13.70 -56.13 -9.33
C ASP A 251 14.87 -55.77 -8.41
N THR A 252 14.54 -55.08 -7.32
CA THR A 252 14.84 -55.61 -5.99
C THR A 252 13.90 -55.04 -4.92
N THR A 253 13.32 -55.98 -4.19
CA THR A 253 12.48 -55.92 -3.00
C THR A 253 12.93 -54.92 -1.92
N ASN A 254 11.99 -54.17 -1.35
CA ASN A 254 12.06 -53.70 0.04
C ASN A 254 10.66 -53.59 0.66
N GLU A 255 10.58 -54.06 1.90
CA GLU A 255 9.41 -54.30 2.73
C GLU A 255 8.70 -53.02 3.23
N PRO A 256 7.46 -53.12 3.75
CA PRO A 256 6.68 -51.97 4.20
C PRO A 256 7.10 -51.49 5.60
N ILE A 257 7.38 -50.19 5.72
CA ILE A 257 7.65 -49.51 6.99
C ILE A 257 6.31 -49.27 7.71
N ALA A 258 6.23 -49.71 8.96
CA ALA A 258 5.09 -49.51 9.84
C ALA A 258 4.91 -48.04 10.22
N LEU A 259 3.68 -47.55 10.11
CA LEU A 259 3.21 -46.28 10.66
C LEU A 259 3.16 -46.38 12.18
N SER A 260 3.90 -45.51 12.88
CA SER A 260 3.70 -45.25 14.31
C SER A 260 2.77 -44.05 14.47
N ASP A 261 1.60 -44.32 15.04
CA ASP A 261 0.74 -43.33 15.68
C ASP A 261 1.32 -43.04 17.08
N ASP A 262 1.84 -41.84 17.29
CA ASP A 262 1.90 -41.11 18.57
C ASP A 262 2.73 -39.84 18.37
N ASP A 263 2.10 -38.68 18.45
CA ASP A 263 2.69 -37.56 19.21
C ASP A 263 1.60 -36.53 19.52
N GLU A 264 1.43 -36.34 20.82
CA GLU A 264 0.48 -35.47 21.49
C GLU A 264 0.77 -33.99 21.23
N SER A 265 -0.29 -33.20 21.30
CA SER A 265 -0.28 -31.75 21.27
C SER A 265 0.57 -31.13 22.38
N GLU A 266 1.70 -30.49 22.05
CA GLU A 266 2.41 -29.59 22.95
C GLU A 266 2.08 -28.12 22.67
N ASP A 267 1.42 -27.49 23.65
CA ASP A 267 1.12 -26.07 23.76
C ASP A 267 2.42 -25.25 23.88
N ASN A 268 2.94 -24.75 22.75
CA ASN A 268 4.13 -23.89 22.72
C ASN A 268 3.79 -22.43 23.10
N THR A 269 3.63 -22.17 24.39
CA THR A 269 3.61 -20.79 24.93
C THR A 269 5.04 -20.33 25.25
N ILE A 270 5.64 -19.58 24.32
CA ILE A 270 6.94 -18.91 24.55
C ILE A 270 6.78 -17.86 25.65
N THR A 271 7.45 -18.06 26.79
CA THR A 271 7.45 -17.08 27.86
C THR A 271 8.40 -15.92 27.55
N LEU A 272 8.15 -14.75 28.14
CA LEU A 272 9.03 -13.57 28.03
C LEU A 272 10.49 -13.88 28.43
N ARG A 273 10.67 -14.88 29.30
CA ARG A 273 11.97 -15.37 29.75
C ARG A 273 12.73 -16.12 28.65
N ASP A 274 12.01 -16.90 27.84
CA ASP A 274 12.57 -17.65 26.71
C ASP A 274 12.97 -16.71 25.58
N PHE A 275 12.14 -15.69 25.30
CA PHE A 275 12.47 -14.62 24.35
C PHE A 275 13.74 -13.85 24.76
N THR A 276 13.87 -13.53 26.04
CA THR A 276 15.06 -12.82 26.57
C THR A 276 16.32 -13.70 26.47
N ARG A 277 16.19 -15.01 26.68
CA ARG A 277 17.29 -15.98 26.51
C ARG A 277 17.70 -16.11 25.04
N GLN A 278 16.75 -16.16 24.11
CA GLN A 278 17.01 -16.19 22.67
C GLN A 278 17.72 -14.91 22.17
N MET A 279 17.30 -13.73 22.64
CA MET A 279 17.96 -12.46 22.29
C MET A 279 19.40 -12.37 22.80
N LYS A 280 19.71 -13.04 23.91
CA LYS A 280 21.07 -13.12 24.46
C LYS A 280 21.97 -14.07 23.66
N ILE A 281 21.40 -15.16 23.13
CA ILE A 281 22.08 -16.13 22.24
C ILE A 281 22.37 -15.47 20.87
N LEU A 282 21.47 -14.63 20.37
CA LEU A 282 21.61 -13.93 19.08
C LEU A 282 22.61 -12.77 19.07
N GLY A 283 23.30 -12.48 20.18
CA GLY A 283 24.42 -11.52 20.23
C GLY A 283 24.06 -10.06 19.89
N LYS A 284 22.77 -9.72 19.72
CA LYS A 284 22.32 -8.36 19.41
C LYS A 284 22.21 -7.54 20.69
N ARG A 285 23.32 -6.90 21.09
CA ARG A 285 23.25 -5.79 22.04
C ARG A 285 22.49 -4.65 21.37
N LEU A 286 21.38 -4.20 21.97
CA LEU A 286 20.78 -2.90 21.65
C LEU A 286 21.90 -1.84 21.74
N ALA A 287 22.12 -1.12 20.64
CA ALA A 287 23.18 -0.12 20.57
C ALA A 287 22.98 0.91 21.69
N THR A 288 23.95 0.98 22.61
CA THR A 288 23.97 2.02 23.64
C THR A 288 24.19 3.35 22.92
N PRO A 289 23.38 4.39 23.15
CA PRO A 289 23.55 5.67 22.47
C PRO A 289 24.93 6.24 22.74
N ASP A 290 25.58 6.75 21.70
CA ASP A 290 26.93 7.26 21.73
C ASP A 290 27.10 8.29 22.87
N ARG A 291 28.14 8.06 23.70
CA ARG A 291 28.49 8.88 24.86
C ARG A 291 28.70 10.35 24.48
N ALA A 292 29.07 10.62 23.23
CA ALA A 292 29.19 11.97 22.67
C ALA A 292 27.82 12.66 22.53
N VAL A 293 26.80 11.92 22.09
CA VAL A 293 25.42 12.43 21.93
C VAL A 293 24.81 12.74 23.29
N ALA A 294 24.99 11.84 24.27
CA ALA A 294 24.52 12.06 25.64
C ALA A 294 25.21 13.27 26.32
N ARG A 295 26.49 13.51 26.03
CA ARG A 295 27.23 14.68 26.55
C ARG A 295 26.80 15.99 25.87
N ARG A 296 26.47 15.97 24.58
CA ARG A 296 25.98 17.16 23.85
C ARG A 296 24.60 17.57 24.36
N ALA A 297 23.68 16.62 24.50
CA ALA A 297 22.34 16.87 25.06
C ALA A 297 22.40 17.45 26.48
N ARG A 298 23.30 16.94 27.34
CA ARG A 298 23.49 17.50 28.70
C ARG A 298 24.01 18.95 28.72
N ARG A 299 24.78 19.39 27.71
CA ARG A 299 25.26 20.78 27.64
C ARG A 299 24.20 21.75 27.14
N GLU A 300 23.29 21.29 26.27
CA GLU A 300 22.15 22.09 25.82
C GLU A 300 21.13 22.30 26.94
N ILE A 301 20.87 21.27 27.74
CA ILE A 301 19.92 21.35 28.86
C ILE A 301 20.42 22.28 29.99
N LEU A 302 21.75 22.43 30.16
CA LEU A 302 22.32 23.26 31.22
C LEU A 302 22.46 24.76 30.88
N LYS A 303 22.18 25.18 29.65
CA LYS A 303 22.19 26.60 29.30
C LYS A 303 20.88 27.24 29.75
N LYS A 304 20.94 28.09 30.79
CA LYS A 304 19.82 28.93 31.22
C LYS A 304 19.47 29.95 30.12
N PRO A 305 18.18 30.19 29.84
CA PRO A 305 17.75 31.17 28.85
C PRO A 305 17.80 32.57 29.48
N GLY A 306 18.83 33.34 29.14
CA GLY A 306 18.92 34.72 29.63
C GLY A 306 20.30 35.32 29.51
N GLU A 307 20.91 35.27 28.33
CA GLU A 307 22.00 36.16 27.92
C GLU A 307 22.41 35.80 26.49
N VAL A 308 21.83 36.46 25.48
CA VAL A 308 22.56 36.97 24.31
C VAL A 308 21.75 38.14 23.75
N ARG A 309 22.29 39.35 23.91
CA ARG A 309 21.95 40.53 23.13
C ARG A 309 22.47 40.38 21.70
N GLU A 310 21.70 40.94 20.79
CA GLU A 310 21.96 41.31 19.39
C GLU A 310 23.44 41.40 18.96
N GLN A 311 23.80 40.67 17.91
CA GLN A 311 24.52 41.25 16.77
C GLN A 311 24.34 40.42 15.48
N GLU A 312 24.14 41.16 14.39
CA GLU A 312 23.83 40.76 13.02
C GLU A 312 24.87 39.81 12.38
N VAL A 313 24.41 38.86 11.55
CA VAL A 313 24.94 38.59 10.20
C VAL A 313 23.81 38.01 9.34
N GLU A 314 23.60 38.61 8.17
CA GLU A 314 22.74 38.15 7.08
C GLU A 314 23.06 36.70 6.66
N ASP A 315 22.05 35.85 6.58
CA ASP A 315 21.95 34.86 5.50
C ASP A 315 20.47 34.47 5.31
N ILE A 316 20.06 34.35 4.05
CA ILE A 316 18.66 34.32 3.60
C ILE A 316 17.95 33.09 4.19
N GLY A 317 17.20 33.32 5.26
CA GLY A 317 16.50 32.31 6.04
C GLY A 317 15.19 31.86 5.40
N ARG A 318 15.02 30.52 5.36
CA ARG A 318 13.73 29.83 5.18
C ARG A 318 12.65 30.44 6.08
N PRO A 319 11.36 30.38 5.71
CA PRO A 319 10.28 30.77 6.60
C PRO A 319 10.35 29.96 7.90
N LYS A 320 10.81 30.63 8.95
CA LYS A 320 10.74 30.21 10.33
C LYS A 320 9.44 30.83 10.83
N GLU A 321 8.41 30.01 10.94
CA GLU A 321 7.24 30.23 11.80
C GLU A 321 6.42 28.92 11.78
N PHE A 322 7.09 27.83 12.19
CA PHE A 322 6.37 26.81 12.97
C PHE A 322 6.03 27.51 14.28
N PHE A 323 4.79 28.01 14.39
CA PHE A 323 4.24 28.43 15.67
C PHE A 323 4.52 27.36 16.72
N ASP A 324 4.93 27.79 17.92
CA ASP A 324 5.26 26.96 19.08
C ASP A 324 4.16 25.93 19.39
N SER A 325 4.20 24.79 18.70
CA SER A 325 3.17 23.75 18.79
C SER A 325 3.00 23.28 20.24
N TYR A 326 4.11 23.22 20.98
CA TYR A 326 4.10 22.82 22.37
C TYR A 326 3.40 23.83 23.29
N SER A 327 3.63 25.13 23.11
CA SER A 327 2.97 26.16 23.92
C SER A 327 1.45 26.09 23.72
N HIS A 328 1.01 25.92 22.47
CA HIS A 328 -0.41 25.75 22.16
C HIS A 328 -1.00 24.49 22.78
N PHE A 329 -0.33 23.33 22.63
CA PHE A 329 -0.80 22.10 23.27
C PHE A 329 -0.84 22.19 24.79
N LYS A 330 0.14 22.87 25.41
CA LYS A 330 0.17 23.10 26.85
C LYS A 330 -1.01 23.94 27.34
N ASP A 331 -1.38 24.98 26.60
CA ASP A 331 -2.50 25.85 26.97
C ASP A 331 -3.84 25.11 26.84
N VAL A 332 -4.04 24.36 25.76
CA VAL A 332 -5.24 23.53 25.58
C VAL A 332 -5.32 22.44 26.66
N TRP A 333 -4.20 21.81 26.99
CA TRP A 333 -4.13 20.80 28.04
C TRP A 333 -4.51 21.36 29.41
N LYS A 334 -3.96 22.52 29.79
CA LYS A 334 -4.31 23.22 31.04
C LYS A 334 -5.77 23.60 31.08
N ASN A 335 -6.31 24.12 29.98
CA ASN A 335 -7.71 24.51 29.89
C ASN A 335 -8.65 23.30 30.11
N CYS A 336 -8.29 22.10 29.62
CA CYS A 336 -9.06 20.90 29.93
C CYS A 336 -9.05 20.57 31.43
N LEU A 337 -7.88 20.65 32.08
CA LEU A 337 -7.73 20.41 33.51
C LEU A 337 -8.53 21.43 34.33
N GLU A 338 -8.37 22.72 34.07
CA GLU A 338 -9.05 23.82 34.79
C GLU A 338 -10.59 23.73 34.70
N ASN A 339 -11.13 23.16 33.62
CA ASN A 339 -12.57 22.94 33.46
C ASN A 339 -13.07 21.59 34.03
N GLY A 340 -12.20 20.81 34.69
CA GLY A 340 -12.55 19.50 35.25
C GLY A 340 -12.88 18.45 34.18
N VAL A 341 -12.42 18.64 32.94
CA VAL A 341 -12.67 17.72 31.82
C VAL A 341 -11.47 16.80 31.64
N SER A 342 -11.72 15.50 31.47
CA SER A 342 -10.66 14.55 31.15
C SER A 342 -9.99 14.89 29.82
N ILE A 343 -8.65 14.73 29.75
CA ILE A 343 -7.90 15.03 28.53
C ILE A 343 -8.36 14.09 27.39
N PRO A 344 -8.89 14.61 26.27
CA PRO A 344 -9.39 13.78 25.18
C PRO A 344 -8.28 12.92 24.55
N ASN A 345 -8.60 11.67 24.18
CA ASN A 345 -7.64 10.77 23.53
C ASN A 345 -7.09 11.33 22.22
N SER A 346 -7.88 12.11 21.48
CA SER A 346 -7.41 12.80 20.27
C SER A 346 -6.31 13.82 20.57
N LEU A 347 -6.43 14.56 21.67
CA LEU A 347 -5.41 15.50 22.13
C LEU A 347 -4.13 14.77 22.58
N ARG A 348 -4.27 13.62 23.26
CA ARG A 348 -3.12 12.78 23.64
C ARG A 348 -2.34 12.30 22.40
N VAL A 349 -3.05 11.80 21.39
CA VAL A 349 -2.43 11.33 20.13
C VAL A 349 -1.71 12.48 19.41
N LEU A 350 -2.30 13.68 19.38
CA LEU A 350 -1.66 14.87 18.80
C LEU A 350 -0.41 15.29 19.57
N VAL A 351 -0.47 15.26 20.91
CA VAL A 351 0.67 15.58 21.78
C VAL A 351 1.79 14.56 21.60
N ASP A 352 1.49 13.26 21.55
CA ASP A 352 2.49 12.20 21.32
C ASP A 352 3.16 12.32 19.94
N TYR A 353 2.41 12.77 18.93
CA TYR A 353 2.90 12.90 17.57
C TYR A 353 3.73 14.19 17.35
N HIS A 354 3.35 15.29 17.99
CA HIS A 354 3.94 16.61 17.74
C HIS A 354 4.89 17.12 18.83
N CYS A 355 4.90 16.52 20.02
CA CYS A 355 5.75 16.93 21.13
C CYS A 355 6.91 15.95 21.33
N THR A 356 8.02 16.45 21.85
CA THR A 356 9.12 15.59 22.30
C THR A 356 8.71 14.77 23.52
N PRO A 357 9.33 13.60 23.79
CA PRO A 357 9.02 12.80 24.97
C PRO A 357 9.11 13.58 26.30
N SER A 358 10.04 14.54 26.42
CA SER A 358 10.15 15.40 27.61
C SER A 358 8.97 16.36 27.77
N GLN A 359 8.40 16.83 26.66
CA GLN A 359 7.24 17.70 26.63
C GLN A 359 5.94 16.92 26.94
N VAL A 360 5.80 15.71 26.39
CA VAL A 360 4.70 14.78 26.73
C VAL A 360 4.74 14.43 28.21
N PHE A 361 5.93 14.10 28.74
CA PHE A 361 6.13 13.83 30.17
C PHE A 361 5.68 15.02 31.02
N HIS A 362 6.08 16.24 30.68
CA HIS A 362 5.67 17.44 31.44
C HIS A 362 4.14 17.65 31.45
N LEU A 363 3.44 17.42 30.34
CA LEU A 363 1.97 17.53 30.30
C LEU A 363 1.28 16.43 31.12
N THR A 364 1.86 15.23 31.13
CA THR A 364 1.36 14.11 31.92
C THR A 364 1.54 14.35 33.42
N GLU A 365 2.66 14.95 33.83
CA GLU A 365 2.87 15.33 35.24
C GLU A 365 1.92 16.45 35.68
N LEU A 366 1.66 17.46 34.83
CA LEU A 366 0.64 18.50 35.11
C LEU A 366 -0.76 17.91 35.33
N GLU A 367 -1.13 16.88 34.55
CA GLU A 367 -2.41 16.19 34.72
C GLU A 367 -2.47 15.45 36.08
N LYS A 368 -1.40 14.77 36.47
CA LYS A 368 -1.34 14.06 37.77
C LYS A 368 -1.38 15.02 38.94
N GLU A 369 -0.64 16.13 38.89
CA GLU A 369 -0.65 17.17 39.93
C GLU A 369 -2.08 17.69 40.15
N HIS A 370 -2.79 18.01 39.07
CA HIS A 370 -4.16 18.48 39.16
C HIS A 370 -5.13 17.43 39.72
N GLN A 371 -4.96 16.14 39.38
CA GLN A 371 -5.76 15.05 39.96
C GLN A 371 -5.53 14.92 41.47
N MET A 372 -4.29 15.07 41.93
CA MET A 372 -3.97 15.06 43.36
C MET A 372 -4.56 16.26 44.11
N GLU A 373 -4.59 17.45 43.50
CA GLU A 373 -5.24 18.64 44.10
C GLU A 373 -6.75 18.43 44.26
N MET A 374 -7.43 17.88 43.25
CA MET A 374 -8.86 17.60 43.33
C MET A 374 -9.23 16.53 44.37
N GLU A 375 -8.32 15.61 44.69
CA GLU A 375 -8.52 14.60 45.74
C GLU A 375 -8.35 15.16 47.17
N ILE A 376 -7.72 16.32 47.33
CA ILE A 376 -7.51 16.97 48.63
C ILE A 376 -8.67 17.93 48.97
N ASP A 377 -9.27 18.55 47.95
CA ASP A 377 -10.36 19.53 48.11
C ASP A 377 -11.78 18.93 48.05
N GLY A 378 -11.92 17.62 47.87
CA GLY A 378 -13.18 16.87 47.91
C GLY A 378 -13.28 15.96 49.13
#